data_AF-A0A8T1PB78-F1
#
_entry.id   AF-A0A8T1PB78-F1
#
_cell.length_a   1.000
_cell.length_b   1.000
_cell.length_c   1.000
_cell.angle_alpha   90.00
_cell.angle_beta   90.00
_cell.angle_gamma   90.00
#
_symmetry.space_group_name_H-M   'P 1'
#
loop_
_entity.id
_entity.type
_entity.pdbx_description
1 polymer ?
#
loop_
_entity_poly.entity_id
_entity_poly.type
_entity_poly.pdbx_seq_one_letter_code
_entity_poly.pdbx_strand_id
1 'polypeptide(L)'
;MWVSYPPFFYCVSVSWKGETVGGSRLYRLVTKLRRLKIALRSWNKHIFGRMDTHIAVLEDRIKGLEVSLQCTFSEDMEDDLIASQMELSVWLDRDEKCLSQQVKQGWIQ
;
A
#
# COMPACT_ATOMS: atom_id res chain seq x y z
N MET A 1 -8.32 3.03 6.01
CA MET A 1 -7.12 2.72 5.19
C MET A 1 -7.39 1.67 4.14
N TRP A 2 -7.76 0.42 4.48
CA TRP A 2 -8.24 -0.52 3.46
C TRP A 2 -9.55 -0.06 2.81
N VAL A 3 -10.61 0.12 3.59
CA VAL A 3 -11.92 0.64 3.13
C VAL A 3 -11.88 2.07 2.56
N SER A 4 -10.82 2.84 2.85
CA SER A 4 -10.64 4.19 2.33
C SER A 4 -9.93 4.21 0.97
N TYR A 5 -9.28 3.10 0.61
CA TYR A 5 -8.56 2.96 -0.65
C TYR A 5 -9.48 2.31 -1.68
N PRO A 6 -9.86 3.01 -2.77
CA PRO A 6 -10.90 2.55 -3.69
C PRO A 6 -10.70 1.12 -4.24
N PRO A 7 -9.46 0.67 -4.56
CA PRO A 7 -9.21 -0.71 -4.99
C PRO A 7 -9.52 -1.81 -3.97
N PHE A 8 -9.63 -1.50 -2.68
CA PHE A 8 -9.94 -2.50 -1.66
C PHE A 8 -11.34 -3.11 -1.87
N PHE A 9 -12.35 -2.27 -2.06
CA PHE A 9 -13.72 -2.75 -2.30
C PHE A 9 -13.82 -3.56 -3.58
N TYR A 10 -13.06 -3.19 -4.59
CA TYR A 10 -12.95 -3.97 -5.81
C TYR A 10 -12.37 -5.38 -5.54
N CYS A 11 -11.26 -5.49 -4.81
CA CYS A 11 -10.67 -6.77 -4.42
C CYS A 11 -11.66 -7.67 -3.65
N VAL A 12 -12.37 -7.09 -2.68
CA VAL A 12 -13.39 -7.81 -1.89
C VAL A 12 -14.55 -8.27 -2.78
N SER A 13 -15.09 -7.39 -3.62
CA SER A 13 -16.22 -7.68 -4.51
C SER A 13 -15.89 -8.81 -5.49
N VAL A 14 -14.73 -8.75 -6.16
CA VAL A 14 -14.29 -9.78 -7.11
C VAL A 14 -14.15 -11.13 -6.41
N SER A 15 -13.53 -11.16 -5.23
CA SER A 15 -13.38 -12.40 -4.45
C SER A 15 -14.72 -12.95 -3.97
N TRP A 16 -15.66 -12.08 -3.58
CA TRP A 16 -16.94 -12.47 -2.99
C TRP A 16 -17.97 -12.99 -4.01
N LYS A 17 -17.95 -12.44 -5.23
CA LYS A 17 -18.87 -12.82 -6.32
C LYS A 17 -18.52 -14.17 -6.95
N GLY A 18 -17.29 -14.66 -6.76
CA GLY A 18 -16.90 -15.93 -7.33
C GLY A 18 -17.81 -17.08 -6.88
N GLU A 19 -18.21 -17.90 -7.84
CA GLU A 19 -19.20 -18.94 -7.60
C GLU A 19 -18.68 -19.98 -6.59
N THR A 20 -19.61 -20.62 -5.89
CA THR A 20 -19.30 -21.70 -4.95
C THR A 20 -20.36 -22.77 -5.15
N VAL A 21 -19.96 -23.87 -5.80
CA VAL A 21 -20.85 -24.97 -6.22
C VAL A 21 -20.87 -26.03 -5.13
N GLY A 22 -22.07 -26.52 -4.81
CA GLY A 22 -22.27 -27.61 -3.86
C GLY A 22 -22.11 -27.24 -2.38
N GLY A 23 -22.42 -28.21 -1.52
CA GLY A 23 -22.31 -28.12 -0.06
C GLY A 23 -23.43 -27.34 0.64
N SER A 24 -23.40 -27.37 1.97
CA SER A 24 -24.33 -26.61 2.81
C SER A 24 -24.09 -25.10 2.71
N ARG A 25 -25.08 -24.30 3.15
CA ARG A 25 -24.94 -22.83 3.18
C ARG A 25 -23.71 -22.37 3.97
N LEU A 26 -23.39 -23.06 5.07
CA LEU A 26 -22.20 -22.80 5.88
C LEU A 26 -20.91 -23.15 5.13
N TYR A 27 -20.88 -24.28 4.43
CA TYR A 27 -19.74 -24.65 3.59
C TYR A 27 -19.44 -23.57 2.54
N ARG A 28 -20.48 -23.06 1.87
CA ARG A 28 -20.35 -21.99 0.88
C ARG A 28 -19.78 -20.70 1.50
N LEU A 29 -20.26 -20.33 2.69
CA LEU A 29 -19.74 -19.17 3.42
C LEU A 29 -18.26 -19.32 3.80
N VAL A 30 -17.88 -20.47 4.38
CA VAL A 30 -16.49 -20.74 4.77
C VAL A 30 -15.56 -20.68 3.56
N THR A 31 -15.98 -21.24 2.42
CA THR A 31 -15.19 -21.21 1.18
C THR A 31 -15.03 -19.79 0.64
N LYS A 32 -16.07 -18.95 0.69
CA LYS A 32 -15.97 -17.53 0.35
C LYS A 32 -15.01 -16.78 1.27
N LEU A 33 -15.09 -17.01 2.58
CA LEU A 33 -14.20 -16.39 3.56
C LEU A 33 -12.74 -16.81 3.38
N ARG A 34 -12.46 -18.09 3.08
CA ARG A 34 -11.10 -18.57 2.79
C ARG A 34 -10.51 -17.89 1.55
N ARG A 35 -11.31 -17.79 0.48
CA ARG A 35 -10.91 -17.11 -0.76
C ARG A 35 -10.63 -15.63 -0.52
N LEU A 36 -11.51 -14.96 0.23
CA LEU A 36 -11.33 -13.58 0.62
C LEU A 36 -10.04 -13.37 1.40
N LYS A 37 -9.75 -14.25 2.38
CA LYS A 37 -8.49 -14.22 3.14
C LYS A 37 -7.26 -14.30 2.24
N ILE A 38 -7.24 -15.20 1.26
CA ILE A 38 -6.12 -15.35 0.33
C ILE A 38 -5.98 -14.11 -0.56
N ALA A 39 -7.09 -13.63 -1.13
CA ALA A 39 -7.11 -12.44 -1.97
C ALA A 39 -6.59 -11.21 -1.22
N LEU A 40 -7.06 -10.98 0.01
CA LEU A 40 -6.62 -9.88 0.85
C LEU A 40 -5.13 -9.99 1.21
N ARG A 41 -4.61 -11.19 1.49
CA ARG A 41 -3.17 -11.38 1.74
C ARG A 41 -2.32 -11.01 0.54
N SER A 42 -2.70 -11.47 -0.66
CA SER A 42 -1.98 -11.15 -1.90
C SER A 42 -2.05 -9.65 -2.22
N TRP A 43 -3.24 -9.07 -2.07
CA TRP A 43 -3.46 -7.65 -2.27
C TRP A 43 -2.65 -6.80 -1.29
N ASN A 44 -2.65 -7.17 0.00
CA ASN A 44 -1.89 -6.46 1.02
C ASN A 44 -0.38 -6.49 0.71
N LYS A 45 0.15 -7.65 0.28
CA LYS A 45 1.55 -7.75 -0.13
C LYS A 45 1.86 -6.89 -1.36
N HIS A 46 0.98 -6.84 -2.35
CA HIS A 46 1.21 -6.04 -3.56
C HIS A 46 1.14 -4.54 -3.33
N ILE A 47 0.23 -4.08 -2.49
CA ILE A 47 0.03 -2.65 -2.24
C ILE A 47 1.01 -2.13 -1.19
N PHE A 48 1.14 -2.82 -0.06
CA PHE A 48 1.98 -2.35 1.05
C PHE A 48 3.41 -2.85 0.93
N GLY A 49 3.66 -4.05 0.39
CA GLY A 49 5.03 -4.55 0.19
C GLY A 49 5.82 -3.79 -0.90
N ARG A 50 5.14 -2.96 -1.71
CA ARG A 50 5.80 -2.03 -2.65
C ARG A 50 6.00 -0.63 -2.06
N MET A 51 5.42 -0.36 -0.90
CA MET A 51 5.50 0.95 -0.25
C MET A 51 6.93 1.23 0.21
N ASP A 52 7.53 0.29 0.94
CA ASP A 52 8.92 0.38 1.41
C ASP A 52 9.89 0.58 0.25
N THR A 53 9.70 -0.17 -0.85
CA THR A 53 10.55 -0.02 -2.04
C THR A 53 10.37 1.33 -2.72
N HIS A 54 9.15 1.88 -2.72
CA HIS A 54 8.88 3.18 -3.34
C HIS A 54 9.44 4.33 -2.51
N ILE A 55 9.32 4.24 -1.18
CA ILE A 55 9.94 5.17 -0.23
C ILE A 55 11.46 5.16 -0.41
N ALA A 56 12.10 3.98 -0.45
CA ALA A 56 13.55 3.88 -0.63
C ALA A 56 14.03 4.47 -1.97
N VAL A 57 13.28 4.27 -3.06
CA VAL A 57 13.59 4.86 -4.37
C VAL A 57 13.48 6.39 -4.33
N LEU A 58 12.45 6.93 -3.67
CA LEU A 58 12.28 8.38 -3.52
C LEU A 58 13.40 8.98 -2.65
N GLU A 59 13.78 8.32 -1.56
CA GLU A 59 14.90 8.75 -0.71
C GLU A 59 16.23 8.77 -1.47
N ASP A 60 16.52 7.75 -2.29
CA ASP A 60 17.73 7.69 -3.11
C ASP A 60 17.74 8.79 -4.18
N ARG A 61 16.60 9.01 -4.84
CA ARG A 61 16.43 10.11 -5.80
C ARG A 61 16.68 11.48 -5.16
N ILE A 62 16.08 11.74 -3.99
CA ILE A 62 16.25 12.99 -3.24
C ILE A 62 17.74 13.22 -2.92
N LYS A 63 18.43 12.20 -2.39
CA LYS A 63 19.87 12.30 -2.11
C LYS A 63 20.68 12.62 -3.36
N GLY A 64 20.38 11.98 -4.49
CA GLY A 64 21.05 12.25 -5.76
C GLY A 64 20.83 13.67 -6.26
N LEU A 65 19.61 14.21 -6.12
CA LEU A 65 19.28 15.59 -6.49
C LEU A 65 19.97 16.61 -5.57
N GLU A 66 19.98 16.38 -4.25
CA GLU A 66 20.66 17.23 -3.27
C GLU A 66 22.17 17.32 -3.54
N VAL A 67 22.82 16.18 -3.81
CA VAL A 67 24.24 16.14 -4.18
C VAL A 67 24.49 16.90 -5.48
N SER A 68 23.63 16.72 -6.48
CA SER A 68 23.77 17.38 -7.78
C SER A 68 23.62 18.90 -7.66
N LEU A 69 22.63 19.37 -6.88
CA LEU A 69 22.39 20.79 -6.59
C LEU A 69 23.55 21.45 -5.82
N GLN A 70 24.19 20.72 -4.90
CA GLN A 70 25.39 21.19 -4.20
C GLN A 70 26.56 21.40 -5.16
N CYS A 71 26.69 20.57 -6.21
CA CYS A 71 27.73 20.72 -7.22
C CYS A 71 27.40 21.76 -8.27
N THR A 72 26.13 21.86 -8.69
CA THR A 72 25.68 22.77 -9.75
C THR A 72 24.23 23.13 -9.50
N PHE A 73 23.97 24.42 -9.28
CA PHE A 73 22.62 24.92 -9.14
C PHE A 73 21.86 24.82 -10.47
N SER A 74 20.64 24.32 -10.41
CA SER A 74 19.68 24.26 -11.52
C SER A 74 18.27 24.35 -10.97
N GLU A 75 17.50 25.33 -11.43
CA GLU A 75 16.10 25.56 -11.03
C GLU A 75 15.24 24.32 -11.33
N ASP A 76 15.44 23.68 -12.50
CA ASP A 76 14.75 22.44 -12.86
C ASP A 76 15.05 21.29 -11.87
N MET A 77 16.27 21.21 -11.33
CA MET A 77 16.63 20.18 -10.35
C MET A 77 16.05 20.47 -8.96
N GLU A 78 15.91 21.75 -8.61
CA GLU A 78 15.27 22.20 -7.37
C GLU A 78 13.76 21.90 -7.40
N ASP A 79 13.09 22.19 -8.52
CA ASP A 79 11.68 21.83 -8.73
C ASP A 79 11.45 20.32 -8.63
N ASP A 80 12.31 19.51 -9.26
CA ASP A 80 12.27 18.05 -9.19
C ASP A 80 12.52 17.52 -7.76
N LEU A 81 13.39 18.19 -7.00
CA LEU A 81 13.66 17.86 -5.60
C LEU A 81 12.42 18.11 -4.75
N ILE A 82 11.81 19.29 -4.88
CA ILE A 82 10.59 19.67 -4.17
C ILE A 82 9.45 18.69 -4.48
N ALA A 83 9.25 18.36 -5.77
CA ALA A 83 8.25 17.38 -6.18
C ALA A 83 8.49 16.00 -5.55
N SER A 84 9.73 15.54 -5.54
CA SER A 84 10.12 14.25 -4.95
C SER A 84 9.91 14.23 -3.43
N GLN A 85 10.21 15.33 -2.73
CA GLN A 85 9.98 15.49 -1.29
C GLN A 85 8.48 15.50 -0.93
N MET A 86 7.67 16.21 -1.72
CA MET A 86 6.21 16.21 -1.55
C MET A 86 5.64 14.81 -1.74
N GLU A 87 6.08 14.09 -2.78
CA GLU A 87 5.66 12.71 -3.01
C GLU A 87 6.06 11.80 -1.84
N LEU A 88 7.31 11.89 -1.36
CA LEU A 88 7.79 11.11 -0.22
C LEU A 88 6.94 11.36 1.03
N SER A 89 6.58 12.62 1.33
CA SER A 89 5.72 12.96 2.47
C SER A 89 4.36 12.26 2.40
N VAL A 90 3.73 12.23 1.21
CA VAL A 90 2.47 11.52 1.00
C VAL A 90 2.61 10.02 1.25
N TRP A 91 3.74 9.42 0.86
CA TRP A 91 4.00 8.00 1.08
C TRP A 91 4.29 7.66 2.54
N LEU A 92 5.01 8.52 3.26
CA LEU A 92 5.27 8.33 4.70
C LEU A 92 3.99 8.42 5.54
N ASP A 93 3.09 9.36 5.25
CA ASP A 93 1.78 9.44 5.92
C ASP A 93 0.93 8.18 5.67
N ARG A 94 1.05 7.59 4.47
CA ARG A 94 0.43 6.29 4.17
C ARG A 94 1.10 5.15 4.93
N ASP A 95 2.40 5.16 5.14
CA ASP A 95 3.08 4.10 5.89
C ASP A 95 2.75 4.17 7.39
N GLU A 96 2.81 5.36 7.99
CA GLU A 96 2.48 5.59 9.40
C GLU A 96 1.05 5.14 9.74
N LYS A 97 0.10 5.47 8.87
CA LYS A 97 -1.29 5.01 9.02
C LYS A 97 -1.40 3.48 8.92
N CYS A 98 -0.52 2.80 8.18
CA CYS A 98 -0.52 1.34 8.05
C CYS A 98 0.07 0.70 9.32
N LEU A 99 1.23 1.18 9.75
CA LEU A 99 1.90 0.75 10.97
C LEU A 99 1.00 0.93 12.19
N SER A 100 0.35 2.09 12.35
CA SER A 100 -0.56 2.34 13.48
C SER A 100 -1.76 1.37 13.52
N GLN A 101 -2.23 0.89 12.36
CA GLN A 101 -3.28 -0.12 12.30
C GLN A 101 -2.77 -1.52 12.63
N GLN A 102 -1.57 -1.88 12.15
CA GLN A 102 -0.93 -3.15 12.51
C GLN A 102 -0.68 -3.24 14.02
N VAL A 103 -0.17 -2.15 14.61
CA VAL A 103 0.03 -2.04 16.05
C VAL A 103 -1.31 -2.25 16.77
N LYS A 104 -2.38 -1.56 16.40
CA LYS A 104 -3.71 -1.77 17.03
C LYS A 104 -4.20 -3.23 16.95
N GLN A 105 -3.89 -3.96 15.88
CA GLN A 105 -4.25 -5.38 15.81
C GLN A 105 -3.43 -6.27 16.76
N GLY A 106 -2.17 -5.93 17.01
CA GLY A 106 -1.32 -6.63 17.97
C GLY A 106 -1.71 -6.42 19.44
N TRP A 107 -2.38 -5.31 19.75
CA TRP A 107 -2.80 -4.96 21.14
C TRP A 107 -4.17 -5.55 21.53
N ILE A 108 -4.90 -6.12 20.58
CA ILE A 108 -6.23 -6.74 20.80
C ILE A 108 -6.10 -8.27 21.00
N GLN A 109 -4.87 -8.82 21.01
CA GLN A 109 -4.57 -10.19 21.41
C GLN A 109 -4.16 -10.25 22.88
#